data_AF-A0A2H9QSZ4-F1
#
_entry.id   AF-A0A2H9QSZ4-F1
#
_cell.length_a   1.000
_cell.length_b   1.000
_cell.length_c   1.000
_cell.angle_alpha   90.00
_cell.angle_beta   90.00
_cell.angle_gamma   90.00
#
_symmetry.space_group_name_H-M   'P 1'
#
loop_
_entity.id
_entity.type
_entity.pdbx_description
1 polymer ?
#
loop_
_entity_poly.entity_id
_entity_poly.type
_entity_poly.pdbx_seq_one_letter_code
_entity_poly.pdbx_strand_id
1 'polypeptide(L)'
;MKNIGAGVSVVLAQEKKQEEEGEVKKEEEEYIPMRNEMIFFLREDPSIQISAVGEWCENARGDIVKEADIYFLHILTGQRCESAWSCLVGMSEPDEHATEKWEALCERIEELENLEVNVCDEKQVGL
;
A
#
# COMPACT_ATOMS: atom_id res chain seq x y z
N MET A 1 63.70 -47.26 11.69
CA MET A 1 62.80 -46.79 10.62
C MET A 1 61.44 -46.50 11.22
N LYS A 2 61.07 -45.21 11.29
CA LYS A 2 59.72 -44.71 11.58
C LYS A 2 59.65 -43.28 11.00
N ASN A 3 58.66 -43.07 10.15
CA ASN A 3 58.38 -41.86 9.34
C ASN A 3 58.06 -40.65 10.19
N ILE A 4 58.36 -39.43 9.68
CA ILE A 4 57.49 -38.24 9.78
C ILE A 4 57.73 -37.38 8.52
N GLY A 5 56.65 -36.98 7.85
CA GLY A 5 56.68 -36.11 6.66
C GLY A 5 56.11 -34.71 6.92
N ALA A 6 55.90 -34.00 5.81
CA ALA A 6 55.24 -32.69 5.65
C ALA A 6 56.01 -31.48 6.24
N GLY A 7 56.01 -30.30 5.63
CA GLY A 7 55.33 -29.79 4.44
C GLY A 7 55.90 -28.42 4.10
N VAL A 8 55.90 -28.08 2.81
CA VAL A 8 56.27 -26.76 2.30
C VAL A 8 55.05 -25.85 2.43
N SER A 9 55.19 -24.70 3.07
CA SER A 9 54.21 -23.62 2.95
C SER A 9 54.94 -22.29 2.73
N VAL A 10 54.55 -21.68 1.62
CA VAL A 10 55.08 -20.48 0.97
C VAL A 10 54.81 -19.24 1.81
N VAL A 11 55.84 -18.39 1.91
CA VAL A 11 55.80 -17.10 2.57
C VAL A 11 55.06 -16.09 1.71
N LEU A 12 54.12 -15.41 2.35
CA LEU A 12 53.25 -14.33 1.90
C LEU A 12 54.00 -13.17 1.24
N ALA A 13 53.55 -12.75 0.07
CA ALA A 13 53.64 -11.37 -0.40
C ALA A 13 52.55 -11.13 -1.45
N GLN A 14 51.42 -10.55 -1.03
CA GLN A 14 50.47 -9.93 -1.95
C GLN A 14 50.20 -8.48 -1.51
N GLU A 15 50.17 -7.65 -2.54
CA GLU A 15 50.30 -6.20 -2.54
C GLU A 15 49.11 -5.50 -1.89
N LYS A 16 49.40 -4.44 -1.14
CA LYS A 16 48.40 -3.46 -0.70
C LYS A 16 47.79 -2.80 -1.94
N LYS A 17 46.53 -3.11 -2.24
CA LYS A 17 45.67 -2.27 -3.06
C LYS A 17 44.75 -1.51 -2.11
N GLN A 18 44.98 -0.21 -1.98
CA GLN A 18 44.08 0.72 -1.31
C GLN A 18 42.75 0.72 -2.07
N GLU A 19 41.71 0.14 -1.48
CA GLU A 19 40.33 0.47 -1.80
C GLU A 19 40.02 1.78 -1.09
N GLU A 20 39.99 2.88 -1.85
CA GLU A 20 39.22 4.05 -1.45
C GLU A 20 37.74 3.67 -1.67
N GLU A 21 37.13 3.07 -0.65
CA GLU A 21 35.69 3.06 -0.49
C GLU A 21 35.26 4.51 -0.28
N GLY A 22 34.90 5.18 -1.37
CA GLY A 22 34.07 6.36 -1.28
C GLY A 22 32.77 5.95 -0.62
N GLU A 23 32.61 6.31 0.66
CA GLU A 23 31.30 6.34 1.32
C GLU A 23 30.39 7.22 0.47
N VAL A 24 29.61 6.58 -0.40
CA VAL A 24 28.41 7.19 -0.96
C VAL A 24 27.49 7.36 0.22
N LYS A 25 27.49 8.56 0.81
CA LYS A 25 26.43 9.00 1.71
C LYS A 25 25.13 8.82 0.91
N LYS A 26 24.38 7.76 1.20
CA LYS A 26 22.98 7.69 0.82
C LYS A 26 22.33 8.88 1.50
N GLU A 27 22.02 9.91 0.73
CA GLU A 27 21.05 10.90 1.17
C GLU A 27 19.79 10.10 1.52
N GLU A 28 19.44 10.07 2.81
CA GLU A 28 18.15 9.55 3.24
C GLU A 28 17.13 10.50 2.62
N GLU A 29 16.56 10.12 1.48
CA GLU A 29 15.44 10.85 0.89
C GLU A 29 14.34 10.93 1.95
N GLU A 30 14.08 12.13 2.44
CA GLU A 30 13.02 12.38 3.41
C GLU A 30 11.68 12.23 2.68
N TYR A 31 10.97 11.16 3.00
CA TYR A 31 9.65 10.87 2.44
C TYR A 31 8.55 11.38 3.38
N ILE A 32 7.55 12.03 2.80
CA ILE A 32 6.39 12.55 3.52
C ILE A 32 5.26 11.53 3.38
N PRO A 33 4.83 10.86 4.47
CA PRO A 33 3.70 9.94 4.42
C PRO A 33 2.41 10.72 4.27
N MET A 34 1.58 10.26 3.33
CA MET A 34 0.28 10.85 3.00
C MET A 34 -0.82 9.83 3.24
N ARG A 35 -1.99 10.32 3.62
CA ARG A 35 -3.20 9.51 3.83
C ARG A 35 -4.42 10.32 3.47
N ASN A 36 -5.26 9.79 2.60
CA ASN A 36 -6.57 10.36 2.33
C ASN A 36 -7.68 9.32 2.48
N GLU A 37 -8.84 9.78 2.95
CA GLU A 37 -10.07 8.99 3.01
C GLU A 37 -11.08 9.53 1.99
N MET A 38 -11.63 8.62 1.20
CA MET A 38 -12.65 8.90 0.20
C MET A 38 -13.93 8.14 0.55
N ILE A 39 -15.06 8.84 0.49
CA ILE A 39 -16.37 8.26 0.79
C ILE A 39 -17.13 8.10 -0.51
N PHE A 40 -17.53 6.87 -0.81
CA PHE A 40 -18.49 6.54 -1.86
C PHE A 40 -19.86 6.42 -1.24
N PHE A 41 -20.87 7.01 -1.87
CA PHE A 41 -22.25 6.90 -1.43
C PHE A 41 -23.17 6.81 -2.62
N LEU A 42 -24.30 6.14 -2.43
CA LEU A 42 -25.35 6.06 -3.42
C LEU A 42 -26.09 7.41 -3.49
N ARG A 43 -26.23 8.00 -4.68
CA ARG A 43 -26.92 9.30 -4.85
C ARG A 43 -28.38 9.26 -4.38
N GLU A 44 -29.07 8.16 -4.65
CA GLU A 44 -30.48 7.97 -4.32
C GLU A 44 -30.70 7.75 -2.82
N ASP A 45 -29.69 7.27 -2.10
CA ASP A 45 -29.73 7.02 -0.67
C ASP A 45 -28.35 7.21 -0.01
N PRO A 46 -28.01 8.46 0.39
CA PRO A 46 -26.70 8.77 0.98
C PRO A 46 -26.43 8.10 2.33
N SER A 47 -27.40 7.39 2.92
CA SER A 47 -27.15 6.57 4.11
C SER A 47 -26.34 5.31 3.80
N ILE A 48 -26.29 4.91 2.53
CA ILE A 48 -25.53 3.78 2.00
C ILE A 48 -24.18 4.32 1.50
N GLN A 49 -23.13 4.08 2.27
CA GLN A 49 -21.77 4.59 1.99
C GLN A 49 -20.64 3.61 2.35
N ILE A 50 -19.58 3.61 1.53
CA ILE A 50 -18.35 2.83 1.72
C ILE A 50 -17.16 3.80 1.77
N SER A 51 -16.30 3.67 2.79
CA SER A 51 -15.04 4.42 2.86
C SER A 51 -13.91 3.62 2.22
N ALA A 52 -13.10 4.28 1.39
CA ALA A 52 -11.79 3.84 0.97
C ALA A 52 -10.71 4.76 1.54
N VAL A 53 -9.53 4.20 1.79
CA VAL A 53 -8.35 4.93 2.27
C VAL A 53 -7.21 4.68 1.29
N GLY A 54 -6.52 5.73 0.90
CA GLY A 54 -5.25 5.66 0.18
C GLY A 54 -4.13 6.14 1.09
N GLU A 55 -3.05 5.37 1.13
CA GLU A 55 -1.81 5.70 1.83
C GLU A 55 -0.66 5.69 0.83
N TRP A 56 0.12 6.77 0.76
CA TRP A 56 1.25 6.88 -0.16
C TRP A 56 2.39 7.69 0.45
N CYS A 57 3.49 7.84 -0.29
CA CYS A 57 4.60 8.69 0.11
C CYS A 57 4.97 9.65 -1.02
N GLU A 58 5.18 10.91 -0.66
CA GLU A 58 5.65 11.96 -1.56
C GLU A 58 7.09 12.37 -1.23
N ASN A 59 7.81 12.86 -2.24
CA ASN A 59 9.06 13.59 -2.02
C ASN A 59 8.81 15.09 -1.79
N ALA A 60 9.86 15.86 -1.50
CA ALA A 60 9.76 17.31 -1.26
C ALA A 60 9.23 18.14 -2.45
N ARG A 61 9.12 17.57 -3.66
CA ARG A 61 8.52 18.20 -4.85
C ARG A 61 7.03 17.87 -5.02
N GLY A 62 6.48 16.97 -4.19
CA GLY A 62 5.12 16.46 -4.31
C GLY A 62 4.96 15.30 -5.31
N ASP A 63 6.05 14.71 -5.79
CA ASP A 63 5.93 13.51 -6.64
C ASP A 63 5.68 12.29 -5.74
N ILE A 64 4.73 11.43 -6.13
CA ILE A 64 4.53 10.11 -5.50
C ILE A 64 5.76 9.24 -5.80
N VAL A 65 6.42 8.76 -4.74
CA VAL A 65 7.66 7.97 -4.82
C VAL A 65 7.51 6.53 -4.35
N LYS A 66 6.38 6.21 -3.70
CA LYS A 66 5.98 4.84 -3.38
C LYS A 66 4.56 4.63 -3.88
N GLU A 67 4.31 3.45 -4.42
CA GLU A 67 2.98 3.01 -4.87
C GLU A 67 1.95 3.22 -3.76
N ALA A 68 0.77 3.72 -4.14
CA ALA A 68 -0.30 3.96 -3.19
C ALA A 68 -0.92 2.62 -2.76
N ASP A 69 -1.09 2.46 -1.45
CA ASP A 69 -1.83 1.35 -0.88
C ASP A 69 -3.28 1.79 -0.67
N ILE A 70 -4.22 1.10 -1.33
CA ILE A 70 -5.65 1.45 -1.30
C ILE A 70 -6.42 0.30 -0.69
N TYR A 71 -7.29 0.64 0.26
CA TYR A 71 -8.12 -0.34 0.92
C TYR A 71 -9.45 0.23 1.39
N PHE A 72 -10.43 -0.65 1.61
CA PHE A 72 -11.74 -0.28 2.12
C PHE A 72 -11.81 -0.45 3.63
N LEU A 73 -12.71 0.27 4.29
CA LEU A 73 -12.98 0.10 5.71
C LEU A 73 -14.29 -0.66 5.92
N HIS A 74 -14.23 -1.72 6.72
CA HIS A 74 -15.40 -2.51 7.09
C HIS A 74 -16.43 -1.67 7.85
N ILE A 75 -17.69 -1.71 7.44
CA ILE A 75 -18.75 -0.83 7.96
C ILE A 75 -18.96 -0.96 9.47
N LEU A 76 -18.85 -2.17 10.01
CA LEU A 76 -19.12 -2.41 11.43
C LEU A 76 -17.87 -2.33 12.33
N THR A 77 -16.69 -2.62 11.77
CA THR A 77 -15.48 -2.84 12.58
C THR A 77 -14.38 -1.83 12.30
N GLY A 78 -14.49 -1.07 11.20
CA GLY A 78 -13.45 -0.16 10.72
C GLY A 78 -12.16 -0.87 10.29
N GLN A 79 -12.18 -2.20 10.17
CA GLN A 79 -11.00 -2.96 9.76
C GLN A 79 -10.77 -2.85 8.26
N ARG A 80 -9.52 -3.06 7.85
CA ARG A 80 -9.13 -3.09 6.44
C ARG A 80 -9.81 -4.26 5.70
N CYS A 81 -10.39 -3.94 4.56
CA CYS A 81 -10.99 -4.87 3.61
C CYS A 81 -10.24 -4.83 2.28
N GLU A 82 -10.11 -6.00 1.64
CA GLU A 82 -9.43 -6.16 0.34
C GLU A 82 -10.31 -5.73 -0.85
N SER A 83 -11.63 -5.66 -0.66
CA SER A 83 -12.60 -5.21 -1.66
C SER A 83 -13.78 -4.48 -1.02
N ALA A 84 -14.55 -3.75 -1.83
CA ALA A 84 -15.79 -3.13 -1.39
C ALA A 84 -16.76 -4.20 -0.85
N TRP A 85 -16.94 -5.33 -1.53
CA TRP A 85 -17.77 -6.43 -1.04
C TRP A 85 -17.38 -6.96 0.34
N SER A 86 -16.08 -7.02 0.60
CA SER A 86 -15.58 -7.50 1.89
C SER A 86 -15.99 -6.59 3.04
N CYS A 87 -16.36 -5.33 2.78
CA CYS A 87 -16.81 -4.39 3.81
C CYS A 87 -18.23 -4.69 4.34
N LEU A 88 -18.97 -5.56 3.65
CA LEU A 88 -20.35 -5.94 3.97
C LEU A 88 -20.43 -7.27 4.74
N VAL A 89 -19.34 -8.02 4.85
CA VAL A 89 -19.34 -9.37 5.44
C VAL A 89 -19.81 -9.33 6.89
N GLY A 90 -20.86 -10.07 7.21
CA GLY A 90 -21.40 -10.13 8.57
C GLY A 90 -22.30 -8.95 8.94
N MET A 91 -22.62 -8.05 8.00
CA MET A 91 -23.82 -7.24 8.15
C MET A 91 -25.04 -8.17 8.12
N SER A 92 -25.81 -8.16 9.20
CA SER A 92 -27.16 -8.69 9.20
C SER A 92 -28.06 -7.65 8.54
N GLU A 93 -28.36 -7.82 7.27
CA GLU A 93 -29.31 -6.97 6.54
C GLU A 93 -30.74 -7.26 7.00
N PRO A 94 -31.48 -6.27 7.56
CA PRO A 94 -32.86 -6.48 7.98
C PRO A 94 -33.90 -6.19 6.88
N ASP A 95 -33.50 -5.66 5.71
CA ASP A 95 -34.40 -5.31 4.60
C ASP A 95 -33.72 -5.60 3.25
N GLU A 96 -34.35 -6.44 2.41
CA GLU A 96 -33.84 -6.84 1.08
C GLU A 96 -33.48 -5.62 0.21
N HIS A 97 -34.19 -4.49 0.39
CA HIS A 97 -33.94 -3.29 -0.38
C HIS A 97 -32.65 -2.56 -0.02
N ALA A 98 -32.18 -2.68 1.23
CA ALA A 98 -30.86 -2.16 1.61
C ALA A 98 -29.75 -2.99 0.96
N THR A 99 -29.97 -4.30 0.83
CA THR A 99 -28.98 -5.23 0.30
C THR A 99 -28.71 -4.90 -1.15
N GLU A 100 -29.76 -4.83 -1.95
CA GLU A 100 -29.66 -4.47 -3.37
C GLU A 100 -28.93 -3.13 -3.59
N LYS A 101 -29.11 -2.14 -2.70
CA LYS A 101 -28.41 -0.85 -2.78
C LYS A 101 -26.92 -0.97 -2.44
N TRP A 102 -26.55 -1.75 -1.44
CA TRP A 102 -25.15 -2.02 -1.09
C TRP A 102 -24.45 -2.78 -2.21
N GLU A 103 -25.10 -3.81 -2.75
CA GLU A 103 -24.60 -4.61 -3.86
C GLU A 103 -24.35 -3.73 -5.09
N ALA A 104 -25.32 -2.90 -5.46
CA ALA A 104 -25.18 -1.96 -6.58
C ALA A 104 -24.08 -0.92 -6.34
N LEU A 105 -23.90 -0.42 -5.11
CA LEU A 105 -22.81 0.50 -4.79
C LEU A 105 -21.45 -0.17 -4.95
N CYS A 106 -21.27 -1.38 -4.41
CA CYS A 106 -20.03 -2.15 -4.53
C CYS A 106 -19.66 -2.41 -6.00
N GLU A 107 -20.61 -2.88 -6.81
CA GLU A 107 -20.39 -3.13 -8.25
C GLU A 107 -19.91 -1.86 -8.95
N ARG A 108 -20.56 -0.72 -8.70
CA ARG A 108 -20.20 0.56 -9.33
C ARG A 108 -18.83 1.09 -8.88
N ILE A 109 -18.42 0.82 -7.64
CA ILE A 109 -17.08 1.16 -7.15
C ILE A 109 -16.02 0.30 -7.85
N GLU A 110 -16.28 -1.00 -8.04
CA GLU A 110 -15.34 -1.90 -8.72
C GLU A 110 -15.20 -1.60 -10.21
N GLU A 111 -16.26 -1.06 -10.83
CA GLU A 111 -16.22 -0.55 -12.20
C GLU A 111 -15.55 0.84 -12.32
N LEU A 112 -15.28 1.53 -11.20
CA LEU A 112 -14.73 2.87 -11.22
C LEU A 112 -13.25 2.86 -11.62
N GLU A 113 -12.98 3.31 -12.84
CA GLU A 113 -11.61 3.55 -13.30
C GLU A 113 -10.93 4.67 -12.50
N ASN A 114 -9.61 4.57 -12.36
CA ASN A 114 -8.75 5.57 -11.71
C ASN A 114 -9.05 5.77 -10.20
N LEU A 115 -9.50 4.72 -9.51
CA LEU A 115 -9.70 4.74 -8.05
C LEU A 115 -8.49 5.32 -7.30
N GLU A 116 -7.28 4.88 -7.64
CA GLU A 116 -6.03 5.38 -7.06
C GLU A 116 -5.87 6.90 -7.19
N VAL A 117 -6.07 7.41 -8.40
CA VAL A 117 -5.95 8.85 -8.67
C VAL A 117 -7.04 9.61 -7.91
N ASN A 118 -8.28 9.11 -7.89
CA ASN A 118 -9.39 9.76 -7.21
C ASN A 118 -9.16 9.85 -5.69
N VAL A 119 -8.66 8.76 -5.10
CA VAL A 119 -8.35 8.70 -3.67
C VAL A 119 -7.16 9.60 -3.33
N CYS A 120 -6.10 9.63 -4.15
CA CYS A 120 -4.94 10.50 -3.87
C CYS A 120 -5.25 12.00 -4.10
N ASP A 121 -6.14 12.34 -5.03
CA ASP A 121 -6.55 13.72 -5.34
C ASP A 121 -7.65 14.28 -4.40
N GLU A 122 -8.06 13.53 -3.38
CA GLU A 122 -9.17 13.87 -2.47
C GLU A 122 -10.51 14.16 -3.18
N LYS A 123 -10.73 13.57 -4.36
CA LYS A 123 -11.97 13.78 -5.11
C LYS A 123 -13.10 13.00 -4.45
N GLN A 124 -14.23 13.67 -4.20
CA GLN A 124 -15.46 12.97 -3.86
C GLN A 124 -16.17 12.54 -5.14
N VAL A 125 -16.47 11.24 -5.25
CA VAL A 125 -17.24 10.69 -6.36
C VAL A 125 -18.59 10.23 -5.81
N GLY A 126 -19.63 11.02 -6.09
CA GLY A 126 -21.00 10.57 -5.86
C GLY A 126 -21.39 9.61 -6.97
N LEU A 127 -21.60 8.34 -6.62
CA LEU A 127 -22.02 7.30 -7.55
C LEU A 127 -23.54 7.30 -7.63
#